data_AF-A0A0E0CXU5-F1
#
_entry.id   AF-A0A0E0CXU5-F1
#
_cell.length_a   1.000
_cell.length_b   1.000
_cell.length_c   1.000
_cell.angle_alpha   90.00
_cell.angle_beta   90.00
_cell.angle_gamma   90.00
#
_symmetry.space_group_name_H-M   'P 1'
#
loop_
_entity.id
_entity.type
_entity.pdbx_description
1 polymer ?
#
loop_
_entity_poly.entity_id
_entity_poly.type
_entity_poly.pdbx_seq_one_letter_code
_entity_poly.pdbx_strand_id
1 'polypeptide(L)'
;MGSLMMRELVGMHREFVRCYGPDRDQSPVWMEGEKLKKLMSVLQKITTEDEGNNNLAALYVKYGEEVCFNGMLMLKASSSGLELGNCVWTIKGPRASMTYLPSSIFVSAHALDFDYSSLKGNDVILFSDFSSLNGMYDDNKKMGEHIVNETDIFLASNSVFRDDGMDEDESIKFLCSNDDIAEEIERINFICSCITDAINSGGSVLIPIGRLGIILLLLEHMSETLHSSNMKSQVPIFMISDTAEEIITFTNALPEWLCKSRQEKLFSCEPLFGHVELLKEGKLSLFPHLYSKGLLHGPAVHLLHRWRADKRCLLVLEQGVDAELTLKPFMPLAIQVLGCSFLSGIKVGKIDPLMGLLKPKLILFPEGQKSLCPATDKLPWSFLYYSKGKTIEVPNMREEFEVRMTTEVAFGLQPRQLDKTTAVARLKAKLLLSNGQYVLAAAKSELDQSERHLLHRGTVDASRIPSALQEKGIVCSFSAHADYSAPSDRERVISVTSPGEALVKVTSERTTIYCDDEETAERVYDALRSICNGI
;
A
#
# COMPACT_ATOMS: atom_id res chain seq x y z
N MET A 1 6.00 14.76 -12.19
CA MET A 1 5.01 15.57 -11.45
C MET A 1 5.51 16.09 -10.10
N GLY A 2 5.81 15.24 -9.10
CA GLY A 2 6.20 15.70 -7.76
C GLY A 2 7.38 16.68 -7.71
N SER A 3 8.39 16.52 -8.58
CA SER A 3 9.51 17.47 -8.71
C SER A 3 9.04 18.87 -9.18
N LEU A 4 8.08 18.94 -10.10
CA LEU A 4 7.50 20.20 -10.59
C LEU A 4 6.70 20.89 -9.48
N MET A 5 5.84 20.15 -8.76
CA MET A 5 5.08 20.69 -7.63
C MET A 5 5.99 21.20 -6.50
N MET A 6 7.09 20.50 -6.22
CA MET A 6 8.08 20.97 -5.24
C MET A 6 8.80 22.24 -5.69
N ARG A 7 9.12 22.35 -6.99
CA ARG A 7 9.71 23.56 -7.56
C ARG A 7 8.76 24.75 -7.44
N GLU A 8 7.49 24.55 -7.76
CA GLU A 8 6.43 25.54 -7.61
C GLU A 8 6.25 25.96 -6.15
N LEU A 9 6.18 25.01 -5.21
CA LEU A 9 6.10 25.31 -3.77
C LEU A 9 7.30 26.14 -3.28
N VAL A 10 8.51 25.77 -3.70
CA VAL A 10 9.74 26.52 -3.37
C VAL A 10 9.71 27.90 -4.01
N GLY A 11 9.25 28.03 -5.26
CA GLY A 11 9.05 29.30 -5.96
C GLY A 11 8.11 30.23 -5.20
N MET A 12 6.88 29.76 -4.92
CA MET A 12 5.88 30.49 -4.13
C MET A 12 6.40 30.92 -2.76
N HIS A 13 7.13 30.04 -2.06
CA HIS A 13 7.66 30.37 -0.76
C HIS A 13 8.80 31.40 -0.83
N ARG A 14 9.68 31.28 -1.82
CA ARG A 14 10.75 32.27 -2.07
C ARG A 14 10.16 33.64 -2.37
N GLU A 15 9.08 33.68 -3.15
CA GLU A 15 8.32 34.91 -3.36
C GLU A 15 7.75 35.43 -2.04
N PHE A 16 7.06 34.60 -1.24
CA PHE A 16 6.50 35.01 0.05
C PHE A 16 7.55 35.64 0.98
N VAL A 17 8.71 34.98 1.15
CA VAL A 17 9.81 35.49 1.99
C VAL A 17 10.34 36.81 1.44
N ARG A 18 10.47 36.96 0.12
CA ARG A 18 10.91 38.21 -0.49
C ARG A 18 9.93 39.38 -0.26
N CYS A 19 8.63 39.10 -0.09
CA CYS A 19 7.61 40.15 0.08
C CYS A 19 7.34 40.50 1.53
N TYR A 20 7.36 39.49 2.39
CA TYR A 20 6.86 39.57 3.77
C TYR A 20 7.86 39.06 4.81
N GLY A 21 8.96 38.45 4.38
CA GLY A 21 10.04 38.03 5.27
C GLY A 21 10.88 39.22 5.73
N PRO A 22 11.66 39.05 6.81
CA PRO A 22 12.71 40.00 7.15
C PRO A 22 13.70 40.14 5.97
N ASP A 23 14.40 41.28 5.85
CA ASP A 23 15.48 41.55 4.86
C ASP A 23 16.67 40.58 4.98
N ARG A 24 16.42 39.30 4.77
CA ARG A 24 17.39 38.21 4.83
C ARG A 24 17.08 37.30 3.65
N ASP A 25 17.97 37.30 2.66
CA ASP A 25 18.03 36.31 1.58
C ASP A 25 18.44 34.92 2.12
N GLN A 26 17.79 34.44 3.18
CA GLN A 26 18.06 33.14 3.80
C GLN A 26 17.00 32.14 3.36
N SER A 27 17.42 30.90 3.11
CA SER A 27 16.50 29.80 2.92
C SER A 27 15.60 29.67 4.16
N PRO A 28 14.33 29.27 4.00
CA PRO A 28 13.42 29.12 5.13
C PRO A 28 13.98 28.14 6.14
N VAL A 29 13.80 28.40 7.43
CA VAL A 29 14.32 27.55 8.52
C VAL A 29 13.83 26.10 8.39
N TRP A 30 12.61 25.87 7.89
CA TRP A 30 12.07 24.52 7.62
C TRP A 30 12.78 23.80 6.44
N MET A 31 13.43 24.54 5.53
CA MET A 31 14.30 24.00 4.47
C MET A 31 15.74 23.76 4.93
N GLU A 32 16.12 24.18 6.13
CA GLU A 32 17.48 23.97 6.64
C GLU A 32 17.74 22.52 7.06
N GLY A 33 16.69 21.71 7.24
CA GLY A 33 16.78 20.32 7.63
C GLY A 33 17.56 19.46 6.63
N GLU A 34 18.56 18.73 7.13
CA GLU A 34 19.45 17.88 6.31
C GLU A 34 18.69 16.90 5.41
N LYS A 35 17.55 16.37 5.86
CA LYS A 35 16.71 15.45 5.07
C LYS A 35 16.09 16.12 3.85
N LEU A 36 15.64 17.37 3.97
CA LEU A 36 15.04 18.12 2.87
C LEU A 36 16.11 18.59 1.90
N LYS A 37 17.27 19.06 2.39
CA LYS A 37 18.43 19.36 1.55
C LYS A 37 18.90 18.13 0.78
N LYS A 38 18.94 16.96 1.42
CA LYS A 38 19.26 15.69 0.77
C LYS A 38 18.22 15.33 -0.30
N LEU A 39 16.93 15.41 0.02
CA LEU A 39 15.85 15.17 -0.95
C LEU A 39 15.92 16.12 -2.15
N MET A 40 16.11 17.42 -1.91
CA MET A 40 16.25 18.43 -2.96
C MET A 40 17.51 18.22 -3.80
N SER A 41 18.64 17.84 -3.18
CA SER A 41 19.86 17.49 -3.92
C SER A 41 19.69 16.24 -4.78
N VAL A 42 18.91 15.26 -4.32
CA VAL A 42 18.56 14.05 -5.08
C VAL A 42 17.62 14.42 -6.23
N LEU A 43 16.58 15.21 -5.98
CA LEU A 43 15.64 15.67 -7.01
C LEU A 43 16.32 16.58 -8.05
N GLN A 44 17.23 17.45 -7.63
CA GLN A 44 18.00 18.31 -8.54
C GLN A 44 18.93 17.49 -9.44
N LYS A 45 19.64 16.50 -8.89
CA LYS A 45 20.45 15.55 -9.67
C LYS A 45 19.59 14.80 -10.70
N ILE A 46 18.40 14.34 -10.29
CA ILE A 46 17.44 13.67 -11.21
C ILE A 46 17.00 14.58 -12.37
N THR A 47 16.91 15.90 -12.15
CA THR A 47 16.50 16.86 -13.20
C THR A 47 17.66 17.40 -14.05
N THR A 48 18.93 17.12 -13.71
CA THR A 48 20.10 17.76 -14.37
C THR A 48 21.16 16.81 -14.93
N GLU A 49 20.95 15.50 -14.95
CA GLU A 49 21.88 14.56 -15.63
C GLU A 49 21.43 14.40 -17.09
N ASP A 50 22.09 14.93 -18.13
CA ASP A 50 23.47 14.70 -18.62
C ASP A 50 24.10 13.38 -18.14
N GLU A 51 24.32 12.48 -19.11
CA GLU A 51 24.52 11.02 -19.07
C GLU A 51 25.76 10.49 -18.31
N GLY A 52 26.23 11.15 -17.26
CA GLY A 52 27.62 10.99 -16.81
C GLY A 52 27.90 10.21 -15.52
N ASN A 53 27.00 10.14 -14.52
CA ASN A 53 27.46 9.67 -13.19
C ASN A 53 26.36 9.06 -12.29
N ASN A 54 26.00 7.81 -12.57
CA ASN A 54 25.03 6.98 -11.84
C ASN A 54 25.41 6.70 -10.38
N ASN A 55 25.16 7.61 -9.44
CA ASN A 55 25.23 7.32 -7.99
C ASN A 55 23.92 7.49 -7.23
N LEU A 56 22.79 7.65 -7.91
CA LEU A 56 21.45 7.33 -7.38
C LEU A 56 20.48 7.27 -8.56
N ALA A 57 20.56 6.20 -9.36
CA ALA A 57 19.54 5.94 -10.37
C ALA A 57 18.19 5.88 -9.65
N ALA A 58 17.33 6.88 -9.89
CA ALA A 58 15.97 6.85 -9.38
C ALA A 58 15.32 5.59 -9.95
N LEU A 59 14.87 4.67 -9.09
CA LEU A 59 14.10 3.54 -9.54
C LEU A 59 12.74 4.07 -10.02
N TYR A 60 12.57 4.11 -11.33
CA TYR A 60 11.28 4.28 -11.96
C TYR A 60 10.56 2.94 -11.91
N VAL A 61 9.44 2.88 -11.20
CA VAL A 61 8.58 1.69 -11.12
C VAL A 61 7.31 2.00 -11.88
N LYS A 62 7.03 1.21 -12.93
CA LYS A 62 5.78 1.37 -13.71
C LYS A 62 4.61 0.74 -12.96
N TYR A 63 3.40 1.16 -13.30
CA TYR A 63 2.20 0.47 -12.80
C TYR A 63 2.21 -1.00 -13.24
N GLY A 64 1.89 -1.88 -12.29
CA GLY A 64 1.90 -3.32 -12.49
C GLY A 64 3.27 -3.99 -12.37
N GLU A 65 4.38 -3.23 -12.39
CA GLU A 65 5.74 -3.76 -12.26
C GLU A 65 6.03 -4.18 -10.82
N GLU A 66 6.63 -5.36 -10.64
CA GLU A 66 7.10 -5.85 -9.34
C GLU A 66 8.61 -5.68 -9.23
N VAL A 67 9.04 -4.94 -8.22
CA VAL A 67 10.46 -4.64 -7.97
C VAL A 67 10.87 -5.18 -6.61
N CYS A 68 12.01 -5.87 -6.56
CA CYS A 68 12.56 -6.35 -5.30
C CYS A 68 13.46 -5.31 -4.64
N PHE A 69 13.09 -4.86 -3.44
CA PHE A 69 13.88 -4.00 -2.58
C PHE A 69 14.67 -4.82 -1.57
N ASN A 70 16.00 -4.63 -1.56
CA ASN A 70 16.95 -5.30 -0.67
C ASN A 70 16.86 -6.85 -0.66
N GLY A 71 16.38 -7.47 -1.74
CA GLY A 71 16.18 -8.92 -1.83
C GLY A 71 15.03 -9.47 -0.97
N MET A 72 14.38 -8.63 -0.18
CA MET A 72 13.46 -9.00 0.91
C MET A 72 12.01 -8.61 0.65
N LEU A 73 11.79 -7.43 0.09
CA LEU A 73 10.45 -6.86 -0.09
C LEU A 73 10.14 -6.75 -1.58
N MET A 74 9.00 -7.27 -1.99
CA MET A 74 8.46 -7.03 -3.32
C MET A 74 7.54 -5.83 -3.26
N LEU A 75 7.85 -4.81 -4.06
CA LEU A 75 7.08 -3.58 -4.18
C LEU A 75 6.35 -3.58 -5.52
N LYS A 76 5.08 -3.22 -5.50
CA LYS A 76 4.26 -3.05 -6.70
C LYS A 76 3.44 -1.78 -6.58
N ALA A 77 3.49 -0.94 -7.60
CA ALA A 77 2.65 0.24 -7.72
C ALA A 77 1.44 -0.06 -8.63
N SER A 78 0.27 0.39 -8.22
CA SER A 78 -0.99 0.31 -8.97
C SER A 78 -1.66 1.68 -8.99
N SER A 79 -2.49 1.98 -9.99
CA SER A 79 -3.19 3.27 -10.03
C SER A 79 -4.18 3.41 -8.87
N SER A 80 -4.32 4.60 -8.29
CA SER A 80 -5.36 4.91 -7.29
C SER A 80 -6.61 5.56 -7.90
N GLY A 81 -6.62 5.87 -9.20
CA GLY A 81 -7.73 6.56 -9.86
C GLY A 81 -7.83 8.06 -9.61
N LEU A 82 -7.28 8.58 -8.50
CA LEU A 82 -7.55 9.96 -8.09
C LEU A 82 -6.87 11.01 -8.96
N GLU A 83 -5.58 10.85 -9.24
CA GLU A 83 -4.78 11.86 -9.94
C GLU A 83 -3.67 11.20 -10.75
N LEU A 84 -3.17 11.90 -11.76
CA LEU A 84 -2.05 11.50 -12.60
C LEU A 84 -0.81 11.16 -11.75
N GLY A 85 -0.42 9.88 -11.76
CA GLY A 85 0.74 9.37 -11.02
C GLY A 85 0.47 9.09 -9.53
N ASN A 86 -0.76 9.29 -9.04
CA ASN A 86 -1.13 8.84 -7.69
C ASN A 86 -1.33 7.32 -7.69
N CYS A 87 -0.76 6.64 -6.69
CA CYS A 87 -0.62 5.19 -6.72
C CYS A 87 -0.79 4.52 -5.38
N VAL A 88 -1.36 3.32 -5.43
CA VAL A 88 -1.48 2.39 -4.33
C VAL A 88 -0.24 1.50 -4.32
N TRP A 89 0.39 1.37 -3.15
CA TRP A 89 1.60 0.55 -3.00
C TRP A 89 1.27 -0.76 -2.32
N THR A 90 1.56 -1.87 -2.99
CA THR A 90 1.58 -3.20 -2.40
C THR A 90 3.00 -3.57 -2.01
N ILE A 91 3.18 -3.93 -0.75
CA ILE A 91 4.46 -4.33 -0.15
C ILE A 91 4.30 -5.78 0.33
N LYS A 92 4.97 -6.71 -0.34
CA LYS A 92 4.95 -8.13 0.02
C LYS A 92 6.30 -8.52 0.61
N GLY A 93 6.28 -8.94 1.87
CA GLY A 93 7.37 -9.67 2.49
C GLY A 93 7.11 -11.19 2.44
N PRO A 94 8.05 -12.00 2.95
CA PRO A 94 7.95 -13.45 2.90
C PRO A 94 6.85 -14.03 3.81
N ARG A 95 6.43 -13.31 4.85
CA ARG A 95 5.44 -13.77 5.84
C ARG A 95 4.17 -12.94 5.91
N ALA A 96 4.19 -11.73 5.36
CA ALA A 96 3.10 -10.79 5.44
C ALA A 96 3.10 -9.87 4.23
N SER A 97 1.92 -9.40 3.88
CA SER A 97 1.69 -8.46 2.81
C SER A 97 0.88 -7.27 3.32
N MET A 98 1.20 -6.09 2.82
CA MET A 98 0.60 -4.83 3.24
C MET A 98 0.32 -3.96 2.04
N THR A 99 -0.84 -3.31 2.06
CA THR A 99 -1.21 -2.26 1.12
C THR A 99 -1.13 -0.92 1.82
N TYR A 100 -0.47 0.06 1.20
CA TYR A 100 -0.69 1.48 1.50
C TYR A 100 -1.70 2.03 0.51
N LEU A 101 -2.92 2.29 0.99
CA LEU A 101 -4.05 2.78 0.23
C LEU A 101 -4.20 4.30 0.45
N PRO A 102 -3.71 5.13 -0.48
CA PRO A 102 -3.97 6.55 -0.42
C PRO A 102 -5.44 6.87 -0.77
N SER A 103 -5.80 8.15 -0.71
CA SER A 103 -6.99 8.67 -1.36
C SER A 103 -7.12 8.13 -2.79
N SER A 104 -8.22 7.40 -3.03
CA SER A 104 -8.46 6.63 -4.26
C SER A 104 -9.91 6.78 -4.72
N ILE A 105 -10.15 6.73 -6.03
CA ILE A 105 -11.50 6.73 -6.61
C ILE A 105 -11.60 5.60 -7.62
N PHE A 106 -12.72 4.89 -7.68
CA PHE A 106 -12.83 3.68 -8.51
C PHE A 106 -12.72 3.95 -10.00
N VAL A 107 -13.44 4.98 -10.46
CA VAL A 107 -13.47 5.39 -11.85
C VAL A 107 -13.00 6.85 -11.90
N SER A 108 -12.25 7.21 -12.94
CA SER A 108 -11.72 8.56 -13.13
C SER A 108 -12.04 9.16 -14.50
N ALA A 109 -12.18 10.49 -14.55
CA ALA A 109 -12.41 11.23 -15.79
C ALA A 109 -11.11 11.64 -16.52
N HIS A 110 -9.97 11.52 -15.85
CA HIS A 110 -8.66 11.98 -16.34
C HIS A 110 -7.52 10.99 -16.09
N ALA A 111 -7.50 10.27 -14.97
CA ALA A 111 -6.43 9.34 -14.60
C ALA A 111 -6.84 7.87 -14.84
N LEU A 112 -5.90 6.94 -14.83
CA LEU A 112 -6.21 5.51 -14.94
C LEU A 112 -7.04 5.04 -13.73
N ASP A 113 -8.13 4.30 -13.95
CA ASP A 113 -9.01 3.79 -12.90
C ASP A 113 -8.27 3.04 -11.78
N PHE A 114 -8.85 3.01 -10.58
CA PHE A 114 -8.25 2.34 -9.43
C PHE A 114 -8.18 0.82 -9.67
N ASP A 115 -6.96 0.28 -9.67
CA ASP A 115 -6.72 -1.16 -9.71
C ASP A 115 -6.80 -1.78 -8.30
N TYR A 116 -8.02 -1.82 -7.76
CA TYR A 116 -8.30 -2.47 -6.47
C TYR A 116 -8.07 -3.98 -6.52
N SER A 117 -8.09 -4.59 -7.72
CA SER A 117 -7.87 -6.03 -7.88
C SER A 117 -6.47 -6.45 -7.41
N SER A 118 -5.49 -5.56 -7.58
CA SER A 118 -4.12 -5.75 -7.10
C SER A 118 -4.00 -5.88 -5.57
N LEU A 119 -5.06 -5.53 -4.83
CA LEU A 119 -5.10 -5.58 -3.37
C LEU A 119 -5.63 -6.90 -2.82
N LYS A 120 -6.24 -7.74 -3.67
CA LYS A 120 -6.82 -9.02 -3.24
C LYS A 120 -5.75 -9.92 -2.62
N GLY A 121 -6.07 -10.49 -1.46
CA GLY A 121 -5.19 -11.41 -0.74
C GLY A 121 -4.07 -10.74 0.09
N ASN A 122 -4.04 -9.39 0.15
CA ASN A 122 -3.13 -8.69 1.06
C ASN A 122 -3.60 -8.82 2.52
N ASP A 123 -2.68 -9.08 3.44
CA ASP A 123 -3.01 -9.32 4.84
C ASP A 123 -3.44 -8.02 5.57
N VAL A 124 -2.77 -6.91 5.28
CA VAL A 124 -3.00 -5.61 5.91
C VAL A 124 -3.33 -4.54 4.89
N ILE A 125 -4.31 -3.69 5.19
CA ILE A 125 -4.58 -2.46 4.42
C ILE A 125 -4.41 -1.26 5.35
N LEU A 126 -3.44 -0.40 5.04
CA LEU A 126 -3.21 0.87 5.69
C LEU A 126 -3.75 1.99 4.83
N PHE A 127 -4.74 2.70 5.33
CA PHE A 127 -5.29 3.84 4.63
C PHE A 127 -4.62 5.14 5.06
N SER A 128 -4.31 6.01 4.11
CA SER A 128 -3.71 7.32 4.40
C SER A 128 -4.73 8.38 4.76
N ASP A 129 -5.93 8.29 4.18
CA ASP A 129 -6.97 9.29 4.27
C ASP A 129 -8.35 8.65 4.07
N PHE A 130 -9.31 9.18 4.82
CA PHE A 130 -10.73 8.85 4.87
C PHE A 130 -11.59 10.12 4.93
N SER A 131 -11.06 11.27 4.55
CA SER A 131 -11.74 12.57 4.61
C SER A 131 -13.04 12.61 3.77
N SER A 132 -13.17 11.76 2.75
CA SER A 132 -14.38 11.57 1.94
C SER A 132 -15.59 11.00 2.70
N LEU A 133 -15.46 10.70 3.99
CA LEU A 133 -16.55 10.23 4.85
C LEU A 133 -17.50 11.31 5.34
N ASN A 134 -17.16 12.59 5.20
CA ASN A 134 -18.08 13.68 5.45
C ASN A 134 -18.97 13.85 4.20
N GLY A 135 -20.16 13.25 4.26
CA GLY A 135 -21.05 13.10 3.12
C GLY A 135 -21.30 14.38 2.33
N MET A 136 -21.33 14.23 1.01
CA MET A 136 -21.98 15.14 0.06
C MET A 136 -23.51 15.32 0.29
N TYR A 137 -24.03 14.91 1.45
CA TYR A 137 -25.43 15.05 1.81
C TYR A 137 -25.75 16.34 2.58
N ASP A 138 -24.76 17.05 3.11
CA ASP A 138 -25.02 18.24 3.96
C ASP A 138 -25.20 19.55 3.16
N ASP A 139 -24.72 19.63 1.91
CA ASP A 139 -24.71 20.88 1.15
C ASP A 139 -25.97 21.15 0.31
N ASN A 140 -26.84 20.16 0.09
CA ASN A 140 -28.14 20.39 -0.57
C ASN A 140 -29.20 21.04 0.34
N LYS A 141 -28.87 21.37 1.60
CA LYS A 141 -29.81 21.91 2.60
C LYS A 141 -29.57 23.36 3.01
N LYS A 142 -28.62 24.08 2.40
CA LYS A 142 -28.46 25.53 2.64
C LYS A 142 -29.34 26.40 1.74
N MET A 143 -30.54 25.93 1.45
CA MET A 143 -31.66 26.77 1.00
C MET A 143 -32.95 26.25 1.63
N GLY A 144 -33.30 26.77 2.80
CA GLY A 144 -34.56 26.50 3.48
C GLY A 144 -34.38 26.15 4.96
N GLU A 145 -34.69 27.11 5.82
CA GLU A 145 -34.82 26.93 7.26
C GLU A 145 -35.79 25.77 7.57
N HIS A 146 -35.30 24.67 8.12
CA HIS A 146 -36.03 23.81 9.06
C HIS A 146 -35.03 22.89 9.76
N ILE A 147 -34.99 22.99 11.09
CA ILE A 147 -34.16 22.19 12.01
C ILE A 147 -34.41 20.71 11.73
N VAL A 148 -33.38 20.00 11.30
CA VAL A 148 -33.44 18.55 11.10
C VAL A 148 -32.61 17.88 12.19
N ASN A 149 -33.26 16.94 12.88
CA ASN A 149 -32.83 16.32 14.13
C ASN A 149 -31.64 15.36 13.90
N GLU A 150 -30.76 15.22 14.89
CA GLU A 150 -29.56 14.32 14.88
C GLU A 150 -29.88 12.85 14.50
N THR A 151 -31.15 12.46 14.53
CA THR A 151 -31.65 11.13 14.15
C THR A 151 -31.47 10.82 12.65
N ASP A 152 -31.40 11.81 11.77
CA ASP A 152 -31.33 11.56 10.31
C ASP A 152 -29.93 11.16 9.82
N ILE A 153 -28.86 11.51 10.58
CA ILE A 153 -27.48 11.05 10.32
C ILE A 153 -27.38 9.52 10.55
N PHE A 154 -28.16 8.99 11.50
CA PHE A 154 -28.21 7.56 11.80
C PHE A 154 -29.02 6.76 10.77
N LEU A 155 -29.96 7.38 10.04
CA LEU A 155 -30.79 6.66 9.07
C LEU A 155 -30.09 6.41 7.73
N ALA A 156 -29.10 7.21 7.34
CA ALA A 156 -28.26 6.93 6.16
C ALA A 156 -27.14 5.91 6.44
N SER A 157 -26.73 5.79 7.71
CA SER A 157 -25.87 4.70 8.20
C SER A 157 -26.60 3.36 8.23
N ASN A 158 -27.94 3.36 8.06
CA ASN A 158 -28.73 2.15 7.79
C ASN A 158 -28.76 1.82 6.29
N SER A 159 -27.64 1.93 5.56
CA SER A 159 -27.42 0.95 4.50
C SER A 159 -27.35 -0.39 5.21
N VAL A 160 -28.51 -1.04 5.30
CA VAL A 160 -28.73 -2.39 5.77
C VAL A 160 -27.46 -3.18 5.51
N PHE A 161 -26.80 -3.64 6.57
CA PHE A 161 -25.82 -4.72 6.49
C PHE A 161 -26.52 -5.83 5.70
N ARG A 162 -26.28 -5.88 4.39
CA ARG A 162 -26.77 -6.94 3.53
C ARG A 162 -25.86 -8.12 3.80
N ASP A 163 -26.17 -8.78 4.89
CA ASP A 163 -25.66 -10.09 5.25
C ASP A 163 -26.10 -11.10 4.18
N ASP A 164 -25.12 -11.87 3.71
CA ASP A 164 -25.20 -13.04 2.82
C ASP A 164 -26.07 -12.95 1.54
N GLY A 165 -25.44 -12.54 0.43
CA GLY A 165 -25.95 -12.92 -0.90
C GLY A 165 -25.73 -11.95 -2.05
N MET A 166 -25.06 -10.81 -1.84
CA MET A 166 -24.71 -9.93 -2.96
C MET A 166 -23.58 -10.58 -3.75
N ASP A 167 -23.84 -10.91 -5.00
CA ASP A 167 -22.87 -11.51 -5.92
C ASP A 167 -21.60 -10.63 -5.97
N GLU A 168 -20.41 -11.25 -6.06
CA GLU A 168 -19.16 -10.49 -6.17
C GLU A 168 -19.23 -9.53 -7.37
N ASP A 169 -19.89 -9.96 -8.44
CA ASP A 169 -20.14 -9.17 -9.65
C ASP A 169 -21.04 -7.95 -9.40
N GLU A 170 -22.07 -8.05 -8.55
CA GLU A 170 -22.91 -6.90 -8.18
C GLU A 170 -22.13 -5.88 -7.34
N SER A 171 -21.28 -6.36 -6.42
CA SER A 171 -20.42 -5.50 -5.62
C SER A 171 -19.40 -4.75 -6.48
N ILE A 172 -18.78 -5.45 -7.44
CA ILE A 172 -17.85 -4.85 -8.42
C ILE A 172 -18.56 -3.77 -9.25
N LYS A 173 -19.78 -4.07 -9.73
CA LYS A 173 -20.57 -3.12 -10.52
C LYS A 173 -20.94 -1.86 -9.73
N PHE A 174 -21.28 -2.01 -8.45
CA PHE A 174 -21.56 -0.88 -7.57
C PHE A 174 -20.31 -0.02 -7.30
N LEU A 175 -19.18 -0.66 -7.01
CA LEU A 175 -17.91 0.05 -6.76
C LEU A 175 -17.47 0.84 -8.00
N CYS A 176 -17.52 0.21 -9.17
CA CYS A 176 -17.12 0.77 -10.46
C CYS A 176 -18.26 1.51 -11.17
N SER A 177 -19.30 1.95 -10.47
CA SER A 177 -20.35 2.76 -11.07
C SER A 177 -19.83 4.13 -11.48
N ASN A 178 -20.36 4.67 -12.58
CA ASN A 178 -20.00 6.00 -13.09
C ASN A 178 -20.72 7.13 -12.34
N ASP A 179 -21.56 6.81 -11.35
CA ASP A 179 -22.41 7.80 -10.66
C ASP A 179 -21.56 8.89 -9.99
N ASP A 180 -20.46 8.51 -9.35
CA ASP A 180 -19.55 9.45 -8.70
C ASP A 180 -18.93 10.43 -9.69
N ILE A 181 -18.52 9.94 -10.87
CA ILE A 181 -17.97 10.80 -11.93
C ILE A 181 -19.07 11.69 -12.50
N ALA A 182 -20.26 11.15 -12.78
CA ALA A 182 -21.35 11.93 -13.34
C ALA A 182 -21.68 13.12 -12.43
N GLU A 183 -21.71 12.89 -11.13
CA GLU A 183 -21.90 13.92 -10.11
C GLU A 183 -20.75 14.94 -10.08
N GLU A 184 -19.50 14.49 -10.23
CA GLU A 184 -18.33 15.38 -10.34
C GLU A 184 -18.41 16.27 -11.58
N ILE A 185 -18.80 15.70 -12.72
CA ILE A 185 -18.98 16.43 -13.98
C ILE A 185 -20.14 17.44 -13.86
N GLU A 186 -21.23 17.09 -13.17
CA GLU A 186 -22.32 18.02 -12.86
C GLU A 186 -21.83 19.21 -12.04
N ARG A 187 -20.99 18.99 -11.01
CA ARG A 187 -20.36 20.06 -10.24
C ARG A 187 -19.46 20.95 -11.11
N ILE A 188 -18.65 20.35 -11.98
CA ILE A 188 -17.79 21.09 -12.90
C ILE A 188 -18.62 21.97 -13.84
N ASN A 189 -19.73 21.45 -14.38
CA ASN A 189 -20.66 22.21 -15.21
C ASN A 189 -21.32 23.36 -14.44
N PHE A 190 -21.72 23.13 -13.19
CA PHE A 190 -22.25 24.17 -12.32
C PHE A 190 -21.21 25.29 -12.09
N ILE A 191 -19.96 24.95 -11.78
CA ILE A 191 -18.86 25.92 -11.66
C ILE A 191 -18.73 26.72 -12.97
N CYS A 192 -18.76 26.06 -14.14
CA CYS A 192 -18.70 26.72 -15.44
C CYS A 192 -19.87 27.69 -15.69
N SER A 193 -21.08 27.39 -15.21
CA SER A 193 -22.20 28.35 -15.27
C SER A 193 -21.95 29.60 -14.42
N CYS A 194 -21.46 29.45 -13.19
CA CYS A 194 -21.12 30.59 -12.33
C CYS A 194 -20.00 31.45 -12.94
N ILE A 195 -19.01 30.81 -13.56
CA ILE A 195 -17.94 31.48 -14.31
C ILE A 195 -18.53 32.32 -15.44
N THR A 196 -19.46 31.75 -16.20
CA THR A 196 -20.13 32.42 -17.32
C THR A 196 -20.93 33.63 -16.82
N ASP A 197 -21.65 33.51 -15.70
CA ASP A 197 -22.41 34.61 -15.10
C ASP A 197 -21.52 35.78 -14.63
N ALA A 198 -20.38 35.47 -14.02
CA ALA A 198 -19.40 36.47 -13.60
C ALA A 198 -18.80 37.21 -14.80
N ILE A 199 -18.47 36.49 -15.88
CA ILE A 199 -17.97 37.06 -17.13
C ILE A 199 -19.03 37.94 -17.80
N ASN A 200 -20.28 37.47 -17.89
CA ASN A 200 -21.41 38.22 -18.45
C ASN A 200 -21.69 39.51 -17.67
N SER A 201 -21.41 39.50 -16.37
CA SER A 201 -21.50 40.68 -15.51
C SER A 201 -20.33 41.66 -15.71
N GLY A 202 -19.33 41.32 -16.54
CA GLY A 202 -18.12 42.10 -16.77
C GLY A 202 -17.07 41.97 -15.67
N GLY A 203 -17.10 40.89 -14.90
CA GLY A 203 -16.14 40.56 -13.85
C GLY A 203 -15.00 39.65 -14.31
N SER A 204 -14.07 39.37 -13.40
CA SER A 204 -12.96 38.42 -13.59
C SER A 204 -13.10 37.22 -12.64
N VAL A 205 -12.58 36.07 -13.04
CA VAL A 205 -12.65 34.83 -12.26
C VAL A 205 -11.25 34.43 -11.79
N LEU A 206 -11.12 34.07 -10.52
CA LEU A 206 -9.89 33.55 -9.92
C LEU A 206 -10.13 32.13 -9.40
N ILE A 207 -9.28 31.17 -9.83
CA ILE A 207 -9.38 29.75 -9.46
C ILE A 207 -8.02 29.25 -8.93
N PRO A 208 -7.74 29.37 -7.62
CA PRO A 208 -6.52 28.85 -6.99
C PRO A 208 -6.65 27.36 -6.62
N ILE A 209 -6.66 26.47 -7.62
CA ILE A 209 -6.73 25.01 -7.42
C ILE A 209 -5.38 24.36 -7.76
N GLY A 210 -4.97 23.35 -6.98
CA GLY A 210 -3.69 22.64 -7.13
C GLY A 210 -3.80 21.21 -7.69
N ARG A 211 -5.00 20.74 -8.04
CA ARG A 211 -5.23 19.39 -8.58
C ARG A 211 -5.28 19.41 -10.11
N LEU A 212 -4.26 18.83 -10.73
CA LEU A 212 -4.07 18.87 -12.19
C LEU A 212 -5.26 18.29 -12.94
N GLY A 213 -5.79 17.14 -12.54
CA GLY A 213 -6.94 16.52 -13.18
C GLY A 213 -8.15 17.45 -13.24
N ILE A 214 -8.44 18.11 -12.13
CA ILE A 214 -9.55 19.08 -12.04
C ILE A 214 -9.30 20.31 -12.90
N ILE A 215 -8.06 20.83 -12.95
CA ILE A 215 -7.69 21.94 -13.85
C ILE A 215 -7.95 21.55 -15.31
N LEU A 216 -7.57 20.34 -15.71
CA LEU A 216 -7.76 19.85 -17.08
C LEU A 216 -9.25 19.72 -17.44
N LEU A 217 -10.07 19.19 -16.53
CA LEU A 217 -11.51 19.07 -16.74
C LEU A 217 -12.19 20.45 -16.77
N LEU A 218 -11.82 21.37 -15.87
CA LEU A 218 -12.34 22.74 -15.91
C LEU A 218 -12.00 23.43 -17.24
N LEU A 219 -10.76 23.32 -17.73
CA LEU A 219 -10.37 23.92 -19.01
C LEU A 219 -11.22 23.38 -20.17
N GLU A 220 -11.47 22.08 -20.19
CA GLU A 220 -12.30 21.42 -21.20
C GLU A 220 -13.76 21.92 -21.15
N HIS A 221 -14.41 21.82 -19.99
CA HIS A 221 -15.82 22.21 -19.83
C HIS A 221 -16.06 23.72 -19.94
N MET A 222 -15.12 24.55 -19.46
CA MET A 222 -15.18 26.00 -19.67
C MET A 222 -15.12 26.34 -21.16
N SER A 223 -14.25 25.67 -21.93
CA SER A 223 -14.19 25.85 -23.37
C SER A 223 -15.55 25.58 -24.01
N GLU A 224 -16.15 24.42 -23.73
CA GLU A 224 -17.46 24.03 -24.29
C GLU A 224 -18.57 25.02 -23.93
N THR A 225 -18.60 25.46 -22.68
CA THR A 225 -19.61 26.42 -22.17
C THR A 225 -19.45 27.82 -22.78
N LEU A 226 -18.22 28.28 -22.97
CA LEU A 226 -17.94 29.57 -23.64
C LEU A 226 -18.22 29.51 -25.14
N HIS A 227 -18.09 28.33 -25.77
CA HIS A 227 -18.43 28.13 -27.17
C HIS A 227 -19.94 28.15 -27.42
N SER A 228 -20.74 27.54 -26.52
CA SER A 228 -22.20 27.46 -26.65
C SER A 228 -22.91 28.80 -26.40
N SER A 229 -22.34 29.64 -25.54
CA SER A 229 -22.86 30.98 -25.19
C SER A 229 -22.56 32.07 -26.24
N ASN A 230 -22.03 31.72 -27.41
CA ASN A 230 -21.63 32.65 -28.49
C ASN A 230 -20.59 33.71 -28.08
N MET A 231 -19.91 33.52 -26.94
CA MET A 231 -18.85 34.39 -26.42
C MET A 231 -17.46 34.08 -27.02
N LYS A 232 -17.44 33.51 -28.24
CA LYS A 232 -16.30 32.78 -28.84
C LYS A 232 -14.96 33.55 -28.95
N SER A 233 -14.94 34.87 -28.88
CA SER A 233 -13.77 35.67 -29.30
C SER A 233 -13.21 36.67 -28.26
N GLN A 234 -13.63 36.66 -26.99
CA GLN A 234 -13.24 37.74 -26.06
C GLN A 234 -12.78 37.36 -24.65
N VAL A 235 -12.85 36.10 -24.23
CA VAL A 235 -12.46 35.71 -22.87
C VAL A 235 -11.11 34.98 -22.88
N PRO A 236 -10.01 35.63 -22.49
CA PRO A 236 -8.72 34.96 -22.35
C PRO A 236 -8.67 34.15 -21.05
N ILE A 237 -8.09 32.95 -21.13
CA ILE A 237 -7.81 32.07 -20.00
C ILE A 237 -6.31 32.12 -19.71
N PHE A 238 -5.96 32.31 -18.45
CA PHE A 238 -4.57 32.42 -18.01
C PHE A 238 -4.24 31.32 -16.99
N MET A 239 -3.25 30.50 -17.30
CA MET A 239 -2.65 29.58 -16.34
C MET A 239 -1.32 30.17 -15.88
N ILE A 240 -1.20 30.48 -14.59
CA ILE A 240 -0.03 31.15 -14.03
C ILE A 240 0.67 30.20 -13.08
N SER A 241 1.81 29.68 -13.51
CA SER A 241 2.67 28.79 -12.73
C SER A 241 4.04 28.72 -13.39
N ASP A 242 5.11 28.77 -12.59
CA ASP A 242 6.50 28.58 -13.02
C ASP A 242 6.72 27.29 -13.81
N THR A 243 5.83 26.30 -13.62
CA THR A 243 5.91 24.97 -14.24
C THR A 243 4.76 24.69 -15.20
N ALA A 244 3.95 25.70 -15.56
CA ALA A 244 2.75 25.53 -16.38
C ALA A 244 3.01 24.81 -17.71
N GLU A 245 4.02 25.24 -18.47
CA GLU A 245 4.38 24.65 -19.76
C GLU A 245 4.80 23.17 -19.64
N GLU A 246 5.60 22.87 -18.62
CA GLU A 246 6.10 21.51 -18.35
C GLU A 246 4.95 20.59 -17.92
N ILE A 247 4.06 21.08 -17.05
CA ILE A 247 2.87 20.36 -16.59
C ILE A 247 1.94 20.04 -17.76
N ILE A 248 1.63 21.02 -18.60
CA ILE A 248 0.76 20.83 -19.77
C ILE A 248 1.39 19.83 -20.76
N THR A 249 2.69 19.95 -21.02
CA THR A 249 3.40 19.01 -21.90
C THR A 249 3.38 17.58 -21.33
N PHE A 250 3.55 17.44 -20.01
CA PHE A 250 3.55 16.15 -19.33
C PHE A 250 2.24 15.37 -19.50
N THR A 251 1.08 16.06 -19.56
CA THR A 251 -0.22 15.41 -19.75
C THR A 251 -0.34 14.66 -21.07
N ASN A 252 0.43 15.05 -22.09
CA ASN A 252 0.44 14.40 -23.39
C ASN A 252 1.54 13.32 -23.52
N ALA A 253 2.46 13.23 -22.54
CA ALA A 253 3.64 12.36 -22.61
C ALA A 253 3.41 10.94 -22.03
N LEU A 254 2.41 10.76 -21.17
CA LEU A 254 2.13 9.49 -20.47
C LEU A 254 0.66 9.06 -20.61
N PRO A 255 0.20 8.74 -21.82
CA PRO A 255 -1.19 8.35 -22.06
C PRO A 255 -1.59 7.07 -21.32
N GLU A 256 -0.64 6.18 -21.00
CA GLU A 256 -0.90 4.94 -20.25
C GLU A 256 -1.40 5.18 -18.81
N TRP A 257 -1.24 6.39 -18.28
CA TRP A 257 -1.72 6.78 -16.95
C TRP A 257 -3.08 7.49 -16.98
N LEU A 258 -3.70 7.61 -18.16
CA LEU A 258 -5.02 8.21 -18.35
C LEU A 258 -6.12 7.16 -18.31
N CYS A 259 -7.38 7.59 -18.11
CA CYS A 259 -8.52 6.68 -18.20
C CYS A 259 -8.73 6.18 -19.63
N LYS A 260 -9.48 5.08 -19.77
CA LYS A 260 -9.69 4.41 -21.07
C LYS A 260 -10.27 5.34 -22.14
N SER A 261 -11.22 6.20 -21.79
CA SER A 261 -11.82 7.15 -22.74
C SER A 261 -10.80 8.15 -23.30
N ARG A 262 -9.81 8.56 -22.49
CA ARG A 262 -8.71 9.43 -22.92
C ARG A 262 -7.69 8.66 -23.76
N GLN A 263 -7.41 7.40 -23.42
CA GLN A 263 -6.57 6.52 -24.25
C GLN A 263 -7.22 6.27 -25.63
N GLU A 264 -8.53 6.11 -25.70
CA GLU A 264 -9.29 5.97 -26.95
C GLU A 264 -9.15 7.21 -27.84
N LYS A 265 -9.18 8.43 -27.27
CA LYS A 265 -8.90 9.67 -28.00
C LYS A 265 -7.51 9.66 -28.64
N LEU A 266 -6.50 9.10 -27.98
CA LEU A 266 -5.16 8.93 -28.57
C LEU A 266 -5.21 8.09 -29.85
N PHE A 267 -5.90 6.96 -29.82
CA PHE A 267 -6.03 6.06 -30.97
C PHE A 267 -6.85 6.69 -32.11
N SER A 268 -7.78 7.58 -31.77
CA SER A 268 -8.56 8.38 -32.73
C SER A 268 -7.82 9.63 -33.22
N CYS A 269 -6.57 9.85 -32.82
CA CYS A 269 -5.79 11.06 -33.11
C CYS A 269 -6.47 12.37 -32.65
N GLU A 270 -7.32 12.28 -31.63
CA GLU A 270 -7.98 13.43 -31.02
C GLU A 270 -7.15 13.99 -29.85
N PRO A 271 -7.28 15.28 -29.54
CA PRO A 271 -6.66 15.85 -28.34
C PRO A 271 -7.13 15.13 -27.07
N LEU A 272 -6.18 14.70 -26.23
CA LEU A 272 -6.48 14.01 -24.98
C LEU A 272 -7.29 14.89 -24.02
N PHE A 273 -7.02 16.20 -24.04
CA PHE A 273 -7.66 17.19 -23.19
C PHE A 273 -7.92 18.49 -23.98
N GLY A 274 -8.98 19.21 -23.60
CA GLY A 274 -9.40 20.45 -24.27
C GLY A 274 -8.37 21.59 -24.26
N HIS A 275 -7.38 21.58 -23.35
CA HIS A 275 -6.34 22.62 -23.29
C HIS A 275 -5.51 22.71 -24.58
N VAL A 276 -5.37 21.60 -25.34
CA VAL A 276 -4.61 21.56 -26.59
C VAL A 276 -5.24 22.48 -27.64
N GLU A 277 -6.57 22.46 -27.76
CA GLU A 277 -7.30 23.32 -28.68
C GLU A 277 -7.29 24.77 -28.20
N LEU A 278 -7.48 24.99 -26.90
CA LEU A 278 -7.40 26.32 -26.30
C LEU A 278 -6.05 27.02 -26.56
N LEU A 279 -4.95 26.27 -26.51
CA LEU A 279 -3.62 26.79 -26.86
C LEU A 279 -3.51 27.11 -28.35
N LYS A 280 -3.97 26.20 -29.23
CA LYS A 280 -3.96 26.41 -30.69
C LYS A 280 -4.78 27.63 -31.11
N GLU A 281 -5.90 27.88 -30.43
CA GLU A 281 -6.77 29.03 -30.67
C GLU A 281 -6.27 30.32 -30.01
N GLY A 282 -5.19 30.27 -29.22
CA GLY A 282 -4.67 31.42 -28.46
C GLY A 282 -5.59 31.88 -27.32
N LYS A 283 -6.56 31.05 -26.91
CA LYS A 283 -7.48 31.33 -25.80
C LYS A 283 -6.88 31.02 -24.45
N LEU A 284 -6.03 30.01 -24.36
CA LEU A 284 -5.23 29.71 -23.17
C LEU A 284 -3.83 30.28 -23.35
N SER A 285 -3.38 31.06 -22.38
CA SER A 285 -2.01 31.57 -22.29
C SER A 285 -1.36 31.09 -21.00
N LEU A 286 -0.16 30.56 -21.13
CA LEU A 286 0.66 30.07 -20.02
C LEU A 286 1.66 31.15 -19.63
N PHE A 287 1.73 31.47 -18.34
CA PHE A 287 2.67 32.45 -17.81
C PHE A 287 3.42 31.87 -16.61
N PRO A 288 4.76 32.00 -16.55
CA PRO A 288 5.49 31.62 -15.34
C PRO A 288 5.13 32.55 -14.18
N HIS A 289 5.09 33.86 -14.45
CA HIS A 289 4.83 34.88 -13.43
C HIS A 289 3.85 35.94 -13.94
N LEU A 290 3.15 36.63 -13.03
CA LEU A 290 2.25 37.74 -13.36
C LEU A 290 2.98 38.97 -13.94
N TYR A 291 4.26 39.19 -13.64
CA TYR A 291 5.05 40.33 -14.11
C TYR A 291 6.56 40.02 -14.15
N SER A 292 7.27 40.51 -15.18
CA SER A 292 8.73 40.44 -15.29
C SER A 292 9.49 41.57 -14.57
N LYS A 293 8.80 42.54 -13.94
CA LYS A 293 9.42 43.56 -13.07
C LYS A 293 8.43 44.07 -12.01
N GLY A 294 8.62 43.65 -10.75
CA GLY A 294 8.32 44.52 -9.60
C GLY A 294 6.98 44.38 -8.86
N LEU A 295 6.13 43.38 -9.11
CA LEU A 295 5.03 43.04 -8.19
C LEU A 295 5.18 41.58 -7.72
N LEU A 296 5.31 41.42 -6.41
CA LEU A 296 5.87 40.24 -5.74
C LEU A 296 4.81 39.66 -4.79
N HIS A 297 4.21 38.50 -5.09
CA HIS A 297 3.40 37.58 -4.26
C HIS A 297 2.94 36.45 -5.22
N GLY A 298 2.60 35.27 -4.67
CA GLY A 298 1.97 34.22 -5.46
C GLY A 298 0.76 34.75 -6.25
N PRO A 299 0.55 34.36 -7.52
CA PRO A 299 -0.37 35.03 -8.43
C PRO A 299 -1.78 35.26 -7.87
N ALA A 300 -2.31 34.28 -7.14
CA ALA A 300 -3.65 34.32 -6.59
C ALA A 300 -3.84 35.42 -5.52
N VAL A 301 -2.87 35.65 -4.64
CA VAL A 301 -3.00 36.62 -3.54
C VAL A 301 -3.09 38.05 -4.08
N HIS A 302 -2.27 38.39 -5.08
CA HIS A 302 -2.31 39.70 -5.75
C HIS A 302 -3.62 39.95 -6.47
N LEU A 303 -4.06 38.98 -7.25
CA LEU A 303 -5.31 39.07 -8.00
C LEU A 303 -6.49 39.20 -7.05
N LEU A 304 -6.51 38.43 -5.95
CA LEU A 304 -7.53 38.56 -4.92
C LEU A 304 -7.49 39.94 -4.25
N HIS A 305 -6.32 40.48 -3.90
CA HIS A 305 -6.23 41.81 -3.30
C HIS A 305 -6.73 42.91 -4.23
N ARG A 306 -6.56 42.73 -5.55
CA ARG A 306 -7.06 43.65 -6.57
C ARG A 306 -8.57 43.53 -6.80
N TRP A 307 -9.10 42.30 -6.82
CA TRP A 307 -10.48 42.02 -7.21
C TRP A 307 -11.45 41.94 -6.03
N ARG A 308 -10.95 41.88 -4.78
CA ARG A 308 -11.78 41.72 -3.57
C ARG A 308 -12.91 42.72 -3.40
N ALA A 309 -12.80 43.93 -3.96
CA ALA A 309 -13.80 44.99 -3.83
C ALA A 309 -14.86 44.97 -4.95
N ASP A 310 -14.70 44.14 -5.99
CA ASP A 310 -15.62 44.09 -7.14
C ASP A 310 -16.57 42.90 -7.04
N LYS A 311 -17.85 43.18 -6.81
CA LYS A 311 -18.95 42.18 -6.71
C LYS A 311 -19.26 41.41 -7.99
N ARG A 312 -18.68 41.84 -9.12
CA ARG A 312 -18.81 41.14 -10.41
C ARG A 312 -17.77 40.03 -10.53
N CYS A 313 -16.67 40.12 -9.78
CA CYS A 313 -15.62 39.11 -9.80
C CYS A 313 -16.05 37.87 -8.99
N LEU A 314 -15.45 36.73 -9.33
CA LEU A 314 -15.70 35.44 -8.71
C LEU A 314 -14.40 34.80 -8.24
N LEU A 315 -14.38 34.31 -7.01
CA LEU A 315 -13.33 33.48 -6.44
C LEU A 315 -13.88 32.06 -6.24
N VAL A 316 -13.26 31.06 -6.88
CA VAL A 316 -13.63 29.65 -6.71
C VAL A 316 -12.66 28.99 -5.73
N LEU A 317 -13.13 28.56 -4.57
CA LEU A 317 -12.31 27.94 -3.53
C LEU A 317 -12.66 26.47 -3.34
N GLU A 318 -11.65 25.61 -3.38
CA GLU A 318 -11.81 24.20 -3.02
C GLU A 318 -12.04 24.04 -1.51
N GLN A 319 -13.07 23.27 -1.14
CA GLN A 319 -13.39 22.89 0.23
C GLN A 319 -12.26 22.06 0.84
N GLY A 320 -12.00 22.26 2.13
CA GLY A 320 -10.88 21.63 2.86
C GLY A 320 -9.91 22.66 3.45
N VAL A 321 -9.99 23.90 2.99
CA VAL A 321 -9.35 25.06 3.63
C VAL A 321 -10.41 25.83 4.41
N ASP A 322 -10.10 26.25 5.63
CA ASP A 322 -10.97 27.15 6.40
C ASP A 322 -11.09 28.50 5.66
N ALA A 323 -12.20 28.66 4.93
CA ALA A 323 -12.46 29.82 4.10
C ALA A 323 -12.56 31.11 4.95
N GLU A 324 -13.08 31.01 6.18
CA GLU A 324 -13.19 32.14 7.09
C GLU A 324 -11.79 32.63 7.49
N LEU A 325 -10.94 31.71 7.94
CA LEU A 325 -9.56 32.02 8.32
C LEU A 325 -8.72 32.48 7.13
N THR A 326 -8.91 31.88 5.96
CA THR A 326 -8.15 32.19 4.73
C THR A 326 -8.52 33.55 4.15
N LEU A 327 -9.79 33.94 4.19
CA LEU A 327 -10.26 35.20 3.62
C LEU A 327 -10.18 36.38 4.60
N LYS A 328 -10.01 36.12 5.91
CA LYS A 328 -9.89 37.15 6.95
C LYS A 328 -8.90 38.28 6.62
N PRO A 329 -7.68 38.02 6.07
CA PRO A 329 -6.74 39.08 5.71
C PRO A 329 -7.23 39.99 4.57
N PHE A 330 -8.23 39.56 3.80
CA PHE A 330 -8.76 40.28 2.63
C PHE A 330 -10.05 41.04 2.95
N MET A 331 -10.52 41.04 4.19
CA MET A 331 -11.73 41.79 4.56
C MET A 331 -11.50 43.32 4.47
N PRO A 332 -12.55 44.11 4.13
CA PRO A 332 -13.87 43.68 3.69
C PRO A 332 -13.84 43.05 2.28
N LEU A 333 -14.69 42.05 2.07
CA LEU A 333 -14.78 41.27 0.84
C LEU A 333 -16.14 41.52 0.15
N ALA A 334 -16.10 41.98 -1.10
CA ALA A 334 -17.28 42.15 -1.97
C ALA A 334 -17.28 41.19 -3.17
N ILE A 335 -16.12 40.65 -3.54
CA ILE A 335 -16.00 39.58 -4.54
C ILE A 335 -16.88 38.38 -4.15
N GLN A 336 -17.52 37.75 -5.14
CA GLN A 336 -18.32 36.55 -4.91
C GLN A 336 -17.39 35.37 -4.62
N VAL A 337 -17.74 34.54 -3.64
CA VAL A 337 -16.96 33.35 -3.28
C VAL A 337 -17.82 32.12 -3.50
N LEU A 338 -17.36 31.25 -4.41
CA LEU A 338 -17.96 29.94 -4.67
C LEU A 338 -17.08 28.87 -4.00
N GLY A 339 -17.62 28.19 -2.99
CA GLY A 339 -17.00 26.99 -2.44
C GLY A 339 -17.34 25.78 -3.30
N CYS A 340 -16.34 24.98 -3.68
CA CYS A 340 -16.54 23.74 -4.42
C CYS A 340 -15.84 22.56 -3.74
N SER A 341 -16.46 21.39 -3.77
CA SER A 341 -15.82 20.13 -3.39
C SER A 341 -15.73 19.23 -4.62
N PHE A 342 -14.75 18.36 -4.60
CA PHE A 342 -14.42 17.48 -5.70
C PHE A 342 -14.08 16.10 -5.13
N LEU A 343 -14.15 15.06 -5.95
CA LEU A 343 -13.81 13.71 -5.53
C LEU A 343 -12.38 13.66 -4.97
N SER A 344 -12.25 13.17 -3.75
CA SER A 344 -11.00 13.16 -2.98
C SER A 344 -10.70 11.82 -2.30
N GLY A 345 -11.54 10.80 -2.50
CA GLY A 345 -11.36 9.50 -1.86
C GLY A 345 -12.55 8.55 -2.05
N ILE A 346 -12.46 7.39 -1.39
CA ILE A 346 -13.49 6.36 -1.45
C ILE A 346 -14.68 6.81 -0.60
N LYS A 347 -15.88 6.89 -1.19
CA LYS A 347 -17.10 7.22 -0.46
C LYS A 347 -17.42 6.14 0.59
N VAL A 348 -18.02 6.53 1.71
CA VAL A 348 -18.38 5.64 2.85
C VAL A 348 -19.05 4.35 2.41
N GLY A 349 -20.11 4.47 1.61
CA GLY A 349 -20.91 3.34 1.16
C GLY A 349 -20.16 2.34 0.27
N LYS A 350 -18.98 2.72 -0.25
CA LYS A 350 -18.12 1.85 -1.06
C LYS A 350 -17.01 1.17 -0.24
N ILE A 351 -16.83 1.52 1.04
CA ILE A 351 -15.81 0.89 1.90
C ILE A 351 -16.17 -0.55 2.21
N ASP A 352 -17.38 -0.81 2.71
CA ASP A 352 -17.79 -2.17 3.09
C ASP A 352 -17.81 -3.15 1.91
N PRO A 353 -18.38 -2.80 0.72
CA PRO A 353 -18.28 -3.66 -0.45
C PRO A 353 -16.84 -3.92 -0.89
N LEU A 354 -15.95 -2.92 -0.81
CA LEU A 354 -14.54 -3.11 -1.10
C LEU A 354 -13.89 -4.08 -0.10
N MET A 355 -14.16 -3.93 1.20
CA MET A 355 -13.61 -4.82 2.22
C MET A 355 -14.17 -6.24 2.10
N GLY A 356 -15.43 -6.40 1.70
CA GLY A 356 -16.02 -7.70 1.38
C GLY A 356 -15.32 -8.42 0.22
N LEU A 357 -14.86 -7.68 -0.80
CA LEU A 357 -14.09 -8.21 -1.92
C LEU A 357 -12.63 -8.50 -1.58
N LEU A 358 -11.99 -7.63 -0.79
CA LEU A 358 -10.56 -7.75 -0.45
C LEU A 358 -10.29 -8.73 0.67
N LYS A 359 -11.25 -8.91 1.59
CA LYS A 359 -11.17 -9.75 2.80
C LYS A 359 -9.84 -9.60 3.55
N PRO A 360 -9.41 -8.37 3.89
CA PRO A 360 -8.16 -8.16 4.61
C PRO A 360 -8.26 -8.73 6.02
N LYS A 361 -7.12 -9.13 6.60
CA LYS A 361 -7.08 -9.62 7.97
C LYS A 361 -7.03 -8.48 8.98
N LEU A 362 -6.36 -7.37 8.64
CA LEU A 362 -6.29 -6.17 9.47
C LEU A 362 -6.38 -4.89 8.62
N ILE A 363 -7.11 -3.91 9.13
CA ILE A 363 -7.20 -2.57 8.56
C ILE A 363 -6.63 -1.54 9.52
N LEU A 364 -5.84 -0.59 9.02
CA LEU A 364 -5.27 0.51 9.79
C LEU A 364 -5.84 1.85 9.32
N PHE A 365 -6.47 2.57 10.25
CA PHE A 365 -7.08 3.88 10.03
C PHE A 365 -6.30 5.00 10.74
N PRO A 366 -6.19 6.21 10.17
CA PRO A 366 -5.60 7.35 10.87
C PRO A 366 -6.47 7.79 12.06
N GLU A 367 -5.84 7.97 13.23
CA GLU A 367 -6.52 8.31 14.50
C GLU A 367 -7.29 9.64 14.44
N GLY A 368 -6.82 10.60 13.63
CA GLY A 368 -7.48 11.90 13.45
C GLY A 368 -8.84 11.83 12.74
N GLN A 369 -9.22 10.67 12.20
CA GLN A 369 -10.45 10.46 11.44
C GLN A 369 -11.36 9.40 12.09
N LYS A 370 -11.18 9.14 13.39
CA LYS A 370 -12.01 8.22 14.18
C LYS A 370 -13.50 8.51 14.10
N SER A 371 -13.90 9.79 14.14
CA SER A 371 -15.30 10.23 14.08
C SER A 371 -15.97 9.96 12.74
N LEU A 372 -15.17 9.75 11.69
CA LEU A 372 -15.63 9.51 10.35
C LEU A 372 -15.80 8.02 10.06
N CYS A 373 -15.17 7.12 10.82
CA CYS A 373 -15.25 5.69 10.55
C CYS A 373 -16.67 5.15 10.81
N PRO A 374 -17.23 4.32 9.91
CA PRO A 374 -18.55 3.72 10.08
C PRO A 374 -18.56 2.59 11.13
N ALA A 375 -17.56 2.54 12.01
CA ALA A 375 -17.29 1.42 12.91
C ALA A 375 -18.44 1.21 13.89
N THR A 376 -19.34 0.31 13.50
CA THR A 376 -20.31 -0.36 14.37
C THR A 376 -19.70 -1.68 14.81
N ASP A 377 -20.08 -2.19 15.98
CA ASP A 377 -19.53 -3.39 16.64
C ASP A 377 -19.68 -4.73 15.86
N LYS A 378 -20.07 -4.68 14.58
CA LYS A 378 -20.37 -5.84 13.72
C LYS A 378 -19.59 -5.88 12.41
N LEU A 379 -18.34 -5.40 12.41
CA LEU A 379 -17.49 -5.52 11.23
C LEU A 379 -16.84 -6.92 11.16
N PRO A 380 -16.82 -7.59 10.00
CA PRO A 380 -16.22 -8.92 9.83
C PRO A 380 -14.69 -8.90 9.81
N TRP A 381 -14.06 -7.72 9.85
CA TRP A 381 -12.62 -7.52 9.76
C TRP A 381 -12.08 -6.78 10.98
N SER A 382 -10.86 -7.12 11.41
CA SER A 382 -10.19 -6.44 12.51
C SER A 382 -9.63 -5.09 12.06
N PHE A 383 -9.69 -4.07 12.92
CA PHE A 383 -9.10 -2.77 12.63
C PHE A 383 -8.37 -2.17 13.82
N LEU A 384 -7.39 -1.31 13.54
CA LEU A 384 -6.67 -0.50 14.51
C LEU A 384 -6.53 0.94 14.00
N TYR A 385 -6.25 1.85 14.92
CA TYR A 385 -5.93 3.24 14.59
C TYR A 385 -4.44 3.52 14.73
N TYR A 386 -3.91 4.35 13.84
CA TYR A 386 -2.52 4.81 13.88
C TYR A 386 -2.38 6.32 14.05
N SER A 387 -1.32 6.71 14.74
CA SER A 387 -0.92 8.11 14.88
C SER A 387 0.58 8.27 14.80
N LYS A 388 1.00 9.50 14.51
CA LYS A 388 2.40 9.85 14.32
C LYS A 388 3.25 9.46 15.52
N GLY A 389 4.33 8.73 15.26
CA GLY A 389 5.32 8.35 16.28
C GLY A 389 4.92 7.18 17.18
N LYS A 390 3.76 6.55 16.96
CA LYS A 390 3.39 5.31 17.67
C LYS A 390 3.76 4.08 16.84
N THR A 391 4.32 3.07 17.51
CA THR A 391 4.53 1.73 16.94
C THR A 391 3.28 0.90 17.19
N ILE A 392 2.81 0.21 16.15
CA ILE A 392 1.64 -0.67 16.22
C ILE A 392 2.13 -2.08 15.90
N GLU A 393 1.79 -3.02 16.78
CA GLU A 393 2.06 -4.43 16.55
C GLU A 393 0.99 -5.00 15.63
N VAL A 394 1.39 -5.35 14.42
CA VAL A 394 0.56 -6.12 13.51
C VAL A 394 0.73 -7.60 13.89
N PRO A 395 -0.36 -8.33 14.18
CA PRO A 395 -0.27 -9.73 14.57
C PRO A 395 0.39 -10.55 13.46
N ASN A 396 1.12 -11.60 13.83
CA ASN A 396 1.70 -12.49 12.85
C ASN A 396 0.59 -13.30 12.17
N MET A 397 0.35 -12.99 10.90
CA MET A 397 -0.79 -13.50 10.13
C MET A 397 -0.58 -14.90 9.52
N ARG A 398 0.63 -15.47 9.65
CA ARG A 398 1.01 -16.78 9.08
C ARG A 398 1.92 -17.57 10.02
N GLU A 399 1.39 -18.68 10.54
CA GLU A 399 2.17 -19.66 11.32
C GLU A 399 3.05 -20.54 10.44
N GLU A 400 2.52 -20.92 9.28
CA GLU A 400 3.25 -21.70 8.27
C GLU A 400 4.18 -20.81 7.45
N PHE A 401 5.37 -21.32 7.15
CA PHE A 401 6.36 -20.64 6.32
C PHE A 401 6.65 -21.48 5.08
N GLU A 402 6.38 -20.91 3.90
CA GLU A 402 6.69 -21.55 2.63
C GLU A 402 8.15 -21.26 2.25
N VAL A 403 8.88 -22.31 1.85
CA VAL A 403 10.27 -22.20 1.48
C VAL A 403 10.53 -22.98 0.21
N ARG A 404 11.15 -22.32 -0.77
CA ARG A 404 11.59 -22.97 -2.00
C ARG A 404 12.88 -23.71 -1.75
N MET A 405 13.05 -24.86 -2.38
CA MET A 405 14.27 -25.65 -2.27
C MET A 405 14.99 -25.65 -3.61
N THR A 406 16.30 -25.41 -3.58
CA THR A 406 17.13 -25.56 -4.78
C THR A 406 17.18 -27.02 -5.20
N THR A 407 17.30 -27.25 -6.50
CA THR A 407 17.35 -28.58 -7.11
C THR A 407 18.47 -29.45 -6.53
N GLU A 408 19.64 -28.87 -6.26
CA GLU A 408 20.78 -29.57 -5.63
C GLU A 408 20.43 -30.11 -4.24
N VAL A 409 19.84 -29.26 -3.38
CA VAL A 409 19.42 -29.65 -2.03
C VAL A 409 18.32 -30.72 -2.09
N ALA A 410 17.36 -30.57 -3.01
CA ALA A 410 16.29 -31.54 -3.20
C ALA A 410 16.81 -32.92 -3.63
N PHE A 411 17.76 -32.98 -4.57
CA PHE A 411 18.37 -34.24 -5.00
C PHE A 411 19.27 -34.88 -3.93
N GLY A 412 19.80 -34.09 -3.00
CA GLY A 412 20.57 -34.59 -1.86
C GLY A 412 19.71 -35.21 -0.75
N LEU A 413 18.38 -35.05 -0.78
CA LEU A 413 17.50 -35.67 0.20
C LEU A 413 17.50 -37.19 0.04
N GLN A 414 17.64 -37.90 1.16
CA GLN A 414 17.47 -39.35 1.22
C GLN A 414 16.31 -39.68 2.17
N PRO A 415 15.05 -39.57 1.71
CA PRO A 415 13.89 -39.87 2.53
C PRO A 415 13.88 -41.34 2.93
N ARG A 416 13.71 -41.58 4.23
CA ARG A 416 13.45 -42.90 4.81
C ARG A 416 12.00 -42.97 5.23
N GLN A 417 11.33 -44.05 4.83
CA GLN A 417 9.93 -44.23 5.15
C GLN A 417 9.75 -44.40 6.67
N LEU A 418 8.92 -43.54 7.27
CA LEU A 418 8.61 -43.59 8.70
C LEU A 418 7.33 -44.40 8.95
N ASP A 419 6.32 -44.19 8.10
CA ASP A 419 5.04 -44.92 8.11
C ASP A 419 4.49 -45.08 6.68
N LYS A 420 3.24 -45.53 6.52
CA LYS A 420 2.62 -45.77 5.19
C LYS A 420 2.46 -44.50 4.35
N THR A 421 2.44 -43.31 4.96
CA THR A 421 2.12 -42.03 4.30
C THR A 421 3.23 -41.00 4.39
N THR A 422 4.24 -41.22 5.24
CA THR A 422 5.23 -40.23 5.63
C THR A 422 6.64 -40.78 5.47
N ALA A 423 7.49 -40.05 4.75
CA ALA A 423 8.92 -40.28 4.68
C ALA A 423 9.66 -39.07 5.27
N VAL A 424 10.77 -39.33 5.96
CA VAL A 424 11.56 -38.31 6.64
C VAL A 424 12.98 -38.33 6.07
N ALA A 425 13.51 -37.16 5.73
CA ALA A 425 14.89 -36.97 5.29
C ALA A 425 15.56 -35.93 6.18
N ARG A 426 16.85 -36.12 6.48
CA ARG A 426 17.65 -35.10 7.17
C ARG A 426 18.08 -34.04 6.16
N LEU A 427 17.75 -32.78 6.46
CA LEU A 427 18.07 -31.63 5.62
C LEU A 427 19.13 -30.76 6.29
N LYS A 428 20.27 -30.55 5.62
CA LYS A 428 21.28 -29.53 5.99
C LYS A 428 21.41 -28.55 4.82
N ALA A 429 20.81 -27.37 4.98
CA ALA A 429 20.82 -26.33 3.95
C ALA A 429 20.96 -24.95 4.59
N LYS A 430 21.41 -23.97 3.81
CA LYS A 430 21.43 -22.56 4.18
C LYS A 430 20.10 -21.93 3.77
N LEU A 431 19.42 -21.28 4.72
CA LEU A 431 18.23 -20.49 4.43
C LEU A 431 18.67 -19.11 3.90
N LEU A 432 18.26 -18.80 2.68
CA LEU A 432 18.51 -17.52 2.01
C LEU A 432 17.17 -16.80 1.79
N LEU A 433 17.20 -15.48 1.74
CA LEU A 433 16.06 -14.67 1.33
C LEU A 433 16.43 -13.98 0.02
N SER A 434 15.68 -14.29 -1.04
CA SER A 434 15.92 -13.73 -2.37
C SER A 434 14.58 -13.50 -3.05
N ASN A 435 14.41 -12.34 -3.68
CA ASN A 435 13.17 -11.95 -4.35
C ASN A 435 11.93 -12.10 -3.47
N GLY A 436 12.04 -11.71 -2.19
CA GLY A 436 10.95 -11.78 -1.22
C GLY A 436 10.55 -13.19 -0.79
N GLN A 437 11.34 -14.20 -1.13
CA GLN A 437 11.05 -15.60 -0.84
C GLN A 437 12.20 -16.30 -0.14
N TYR A 438 11.85 -17.17 0.80
CA TYR A 438 12.82 -18.05 1.45
C TYR A 438 13.25 -19.15 0.46
N VAL A 439 14.56 -19.35 0.35
CA VAL A 439 15.18 -20.37 -0.51
C VAL A 439 16.20 -21.18 0.30
N LEU A 440 16.09 -22.51 0.26
CA LEU A 440 17.07 -23.44 0.82
C LEU A 440 18.12 -23.78 -0.24
N ALA A 441 19.35 -23.34 0.01
CA ALA A 441 20.51 -23.59 -0.84
C ALA A 441 21.53 -24.51 -0.14
N ALA A 442 22.40 -25.15 -0.92
CA ALA A 442 23.44 -26.02 -0.38
C ALA A 442 24.34 -25.26 0.61
N ALA A 443 24.57 -25.86 1.78
CA ALA A 443 25.51 -25.30 2.75
C ALA A 443 26.95 -25.60 2.28
N LYS A 444 27.82 -24.59 2.23
CA LYS A 444 29.25 -24.83 2.04
C LYS A 444 29.75 -25.73 3.18
N SER A 445 30.44 -26.80 2.84
CA SER A 445 30.91 -27.79 3.79
C SER A 445 32.04 -27.21 4.64
N GLU A 446 31.70 -26.60 5.77
CA GLU A 446 32.64 -26.59 6.89
C GLU A 446 32.67 -28.03 7.44
N LEU A 447 33.87 -28.62 7.40
CA LEU A 447 34.18 -29.95 7.90
C LEU A 447 33.97 -29.98 9.43
N ASP A 448 32.72 -30.16 9.85
CA ASP A 448 32.41 -30.48 11.23
C ASP A 448 32.78 -31.96 11.46
N GLN A 449 34.01 -32.17 11.94
CA GLN A 449 34.55 -33.46 12.40
C GLN A 449 34.08 -33.83 13.82
N SER A 450 32.90 -33.35 14.25
CA SER A 450 32.28 -33.83 15.48
C SER A 450 31.45 -35.07 15.14
N GLU A 451 31.75 -36.20 15.77
CA GLU A 451 30.83 -37.35 15.81
C GLU A 451 29.53 -36.88 16.49
N ARG A 452 28.56 -36.49 15.67
CA ARG A 452 27.29 -35.94 16.15
C ARG A 452 26.43 -37.07 16.69
N HIS A 453 25.93 -36.91 17.90
CA HIS A 453 24.98 -37.82 18.54
C HIS A 453 23.79 -38.13 17.61
N LEU A 454 23.66 -39.40 17.23
CA LEU A 454 22.50 -39.91 16.49
C LEU A 454 21.30 -39.96 17.43
N LEU A 455 20.17 -39.42 16.98
CA LEU A 455 18.91 -39.52 17.71
C LEU A 455 18.20 -40.78 17.21
N HIS A 456 18.17 -41.81 18.04
CA HIS A 456 17.44 -43.03 17.75
C HIS A 456 15.97 -42.85 18.14
N ARG A 457 15.03 -43.15 17.22
CA ARG A 457 13.59 -43.06 17.47
C ARG A 457 12.89 -44.36 17.06
N GLY A 458 12.24 -45.00 18.02
CA GLY A 458 11.47 -46.23 17.83
C GLY A 458 11.49 -47.09 19.09
N THR A 459 10.51 -47.97 19.24
CA THR A 459 10.55 -49.01 20.28
C THR A 459 11.53 -50.10 19.84
N VAL A 460 12.44 -50.49 20.73
CA VAL A 460 13.33 -51.62 20.47
C VAL A 460 12.46 -52.87 20.44
N ASP A 461 12.38 -53.54 19.28
CA ASP A 461 11.66 -54.80 19.18
C ASP A 461 12.37 -55.84 20.04
N ALA A 462 11.78 -56.11 21.19
CA ALA A 462 12.37 -56.98 22.20
C ALA A 462 12.53 -58.45 21.72
N SER A 463 11.91 -58.84 20.61
CA SER A 463 12.17 -60.13 19.96
C SER A 463 13.50 -60.19 19.21
N ARG A 464 14.05 -59.03 18.80
CA ARG A 464 15.29 -58.90 18.02
C ARG A 464 16.53 -58.66 18.88
N ILE A 465 16.34 -58.22 20.13
CA ILE A 465 17.44 -57.97 21.09
C ILE A 465 18.33 -59.20 21.32
N PRO A 466 17.80 -60.43 21.53
CA PRO A 466 18.64 -61.61 21.76
C PRO A 466 19.59 -61.88 20.59
N SER A 467 19.07 -61.80 19.36
CA SER A 467 19.83 -62.02 18.14
C SER A 467 20.91 -60.96 17.94
N ALA A 468 20.60 -59.69 18.21
CA ALA A 468 21.55 -58.58 18.07
C ALA A 468 22.70 -58.64 19.08
N LEU A 469 22.42 -59.04 20.33
CA LEU A 469 23.45 -59.25 21.35
C LEU A 469 24.33 -60.45 21.00
N GLN A 470 23.73 -61.55 20.51
CA GLN A 470 24.47 -62.74 20.11
C GLN A 470 25.40 -62.50 18.90
N GLU A 471 24.95 -61.72 17.90
CA GLU A 471 25.78 -61.31 16.76
C GLU A 471 27.02 -60.51 17.17
N LYS A 472 26.96 -59.81 18.30
CA LYS A 472 28.07 -59.07 18.89
C LYS A 472 28.90 -59.90 19.89
N GLY A 473 28.63 -61.20 20.00
CA GLY A 473 29.34 -62.11 20.90
C GLY A 473 29.00 -61.94 22.37
N ILE A 474 27.88 -61.28 22.69
CA ILE A 474 27.44 -60.99 24.06
C ILE A 474 26.55 -62.13 24.56
N VAL A 475 26.88 -62.70 25.73
CA VAL A 475 26.07 -63.75 26.36
C VAL A 475 25.11 -63.10 27.34
N CYS A 476 23.82 -63.38 27.21
CA CYS A 476 22.78 -62.82 28.07
C CYS A 476 21.75 -63.86 28.51
N SER A 477 21.16 -63.63 29.68
CA SER A 477 20.03 -64.38 30.22
C SER A 477 18.81 -63.46 30.28
N PHE A 478 17.63 -64.05 30.05
CA PHE A 478 16.36 -63.35 30.07
C PHE A 478 15.57 -63.81 31.31
N SER A 479 14.98 -62.88 32.07
CA SER A 479 14.17 -63.25 33.23
C SER A 479 12.98 -64.13 32.80
N ALA A 480 12.80 -65.29 33.43
CA ALA A 480 11.85 -66.34 33.05
C ALA A 480 10.35 -66.04 33.26
N HIS A 481 9.95 -64.77 33.21
CA HIS A 481 8.54 -64.35 33.27
C HIS A 481 8.20 -63.41 32.11
N ALA A 482 8.14 -63.97 30.91
CA ALA A 482 7.53 -63.33 29.76
C ALA A 482 6.55 -64.31 29.13
N ASP A 483 5.31 -64.31 29.62
CA ASP A 483 4.19 -64.75 28.80
C ASP A 483 4.19 -63.91 27.52
N TYR A 484 4.40 -64.54 26.38
CA TYR A 484 4.42 -63.91 25.05
C TYR A 484 3.04 -63.34 24.64
N SER A 485 2.05 -63.35 25.54
CA SER A 485 0.67 -62.91 25.37
C SER A 485 0.25 -61.71 26.24
N ALA A 486 1.15 -61.14 27.05
CA ALA A 486 0.85 -59.97 27.91
C ALA A 486 1.19 -58.61 27.25
N PRO A 487 0.46 -57.53 27.58
CA PRO A 487 0.59 -56.23 26.91
C PRO A 487 1.99 -55.61 27.03
N SER A 488 2.35 -54.79 26.04
CA SER A 488 3.65 -54.20 25.74
C SER A 488 4.27 -53.26 26.80
N ASP A 489 3.72 -53.23 28.01
CA ASP A 489 4.01 -52.23 29.03
C ASP A 489 4.76 -52.79 30.26
N ARG A 490 5.23 -54.04 30.18
CA ARG A 490 6.09 -54.63 31.21
C ARG A 490 7.56 -54.35 30.93
N GLU A 491 8.25 -53.79 31.93
CA GLU A 491 9.70 -53.63 31.95
C GLU A 491 10.37 -54.99 31.77
N ARG A 492 11.12 -55.15 30.67
CA ARG A 492 11.90 -56.37 30.40
C ARG A 492 13.32 -56.15 30.88
N VAL A 493 13.81 -57.12 31.65
CA VAL A 493 15.15 -57.09 32.23
C VAL A 493 16.00 -58.18 31.57
N ILE A 494 17.12 -57.76 31.00
CA ILE A 494 18.10 -58.62 30.32
C ILE A 494 19.41 -58.52 31.09
N SER A 495 19.91 -59.64 31.57
CA SER A 495 21.17 -59.74 32.30
C SER A 495 22.28 -60.25 31.38
N VAL A 496 23.25 -59.40 31.08
CA VAL A 496 24.46 -59.73 30.32
C VAL A 496 25.47 -60.36 31.28
N THR A 497 26.02 -61.52 30.91
CA THR A 497 26.93 -62.33 31.73
C THR A 497 28.34 -62.43 31.15
N SER A 498 28.58 -61.97 29.92
CA SER A 498 29.90 -61.92 29.27
C SER A 498 29.85 -60.94 28.08
N PRO A 499 30.86 -60.09 27.82
CA PRO A 499 32.21 -60.05 28.41
C PRO A 499 32.34 -59.39 29.80
N GLY A 500 31.30 -58.70 30.27
CA GLY A 500 31.19 -58.12 31.61
C GLY A 500 29.74 -58.19 32.11
N GLU A 501 29.51 -57.87 33.39
CA GLU A 501 28.16 -57.84 33.96
C GLU A 501 27.44 -56.54 33.58
N ALA A 502 26.28 -56.65 32.93
CA ALA A 502 25.42 -55.51 32.61
C ALA A 502 23.94 -55.87 32.74
N LEU A 503 23.10 -54.87 33.05
CA LEU A 503 21.66 -55.00 33.12
C LEU A 503 21.02 -54.06 32.11
N VAL A 504 20.29 -54.61 31.13
CA VAL A 504 19.51 -53.82 30.17
C VAL A 504 18.04 -53.88 30.57
N LYS A 505 17.46 -52.71 30.83
CA LYS A 505 16.03 -52.56 31.10
C LYS A 505 15.34 -51.91 29.93
N VAL A 506 14.32 -52.56 29.37
CA VAL A 506 13.56 -52.09 28.20
C VAL A 506 12.11 -51.86 28.60
N THR A 507 11.64 -50.62 28.45
CA THR A 507 10.24 -50.23 28.57
C THR A 507 9.71 -49.74 27.21
N SER A 508 8.41 -49.44 27.14
CA SER A 508 7.74 -48.84 25.98
C SER A 508 8.35 -47.48 25.59
N GLU A 509 8.93 -46.74 26.54
CA GLU A 509 9.45 -45.38 26.30
C GLU A 509 10.98 -45.25 26.46
N ARG A 510 11.64 -46.18 27.16
CA ARG A 510 13.05 -46.04 27.52
C ARG A 510 13.78 -47.38 27.54
N THR A 511 15.00 -47.39 27.00
CA THR A 511 15.96 -48.47 27.24
C THR A 511 17.12 -47.93 28.09
N THR A 512 17.43 -48.59 29.20
CA THR A 512 18.50 -48.18 30.12
C THR A 512 19.50 -49.31 30.27
N ILE A 513 20.78 -49.00 30.08
CA ILE A 513 21.90 -49.94 30.26
C ILE A 513 22.57 -49.56 31.59
N TYR A 514 22.63 -50.49 32.53
CA TYR A 514 23.42 -50.37 33.75
C TYR A 514 24.63 -51.28 33.61
N CYS A 515 25.83 -50.71 33.58
CA CYS A 515 27.07 -51.45 33.48
C CYS A 515 28.18 -50.64 34.13
N ASP A 516 29.04 -51.30 34.91
CA ASP A 516 30.18 -50.66 35.57
C ASP A 516 31.41 -50.59 34.64
N ASP A 517 31.42 -51.38 33.56
CA ASP A 517 32.49 -51.44 32.56
C ASP A 517 32.10 -50.69 31.29
N GLU A 518 32.88 -49.66 30.94
CA GLU A 518 32.60 -48.77 29.80
C GLU A 518 32.67 -49.52 28.47
N GLU A 519 33.62 -50.45 28.31
CA GLU A 519 33.77 -51.23 27.07
C GLU A 519 32.58 -52.18 26.86
N THR A 520 32.09 -52.81 27.92
CA THR A 520 30.87 -53.64 27.88
C THR A 520 29.63 -52.78 27.63
N ALA A 521 29.53 -51.59 28.23
CA ALA A 521 28.43 -50.66 27.98
C ALA A 521 28.37 -50.23 26.51
N GLU A 522 29.50 -49.90 25.90
CA GLU A 522 29.59 -49.54 24.47
C GLU A 522 29.20 -50.70 23.56
N ARG A 523 29.67 -51.92 23.84
CA ARG A 523 29.31 -53.10 23.03
C ARG A 523 27.81 -53.41 23.10
N VAL A 524 27.21 -53.29 24.28
CA VAL A 524 25.76 -53.47 24.48
C VAL A 524 24.98 -52.34 23.78
N TYR A 525 25.45 -51.10 23.87
CA TYR A 525 24.88 -49.97 23.17
C TYR A 525 24.89 -50.16 21.65
N ASP A 526 26.02 -50.58 21.08
CA ASP A 526 26.17 -50.84 19.65
C ASP A 526 25.29 -51.99 19.14
N ALA A 527 25.08 -53.02 19.96
CA ALA A 527 24.17 -54.11 19.67
C ALA A 527 22.71 -53.63 19.63
N LEU A 528 22.30 -52.79 20.56
CA LEU A 528 20.95 -52.21 20.58
C LEU A 528 20.76 -51.17 19.47
N ARG A 529 21.83 -50.43 19.14
CA ARG A 529 21.85 -49.46 18.04
C ARG A 529 21.59 -50.10 16.68
N SER A 530 22.06 -51.32 16.44
CA SER A 530 21.89 -52.02 15.15
C SER A 530 20.43 -52.38 14.83
N ILE A 531 19.60 -52.50 15.86
CA ILE A 531 18.17 -52.83 15.75
C ILE A 531 17.26 -51.61 15.92
N CYS A 532 17.81 -50.44 16.22
CA CYS A 532 17.09 -49.17 16.27
C CYS A 532 17.09 -48.49 14.90
N ASN A 533 15.93 -47.99 14.46
CA ASN A 533 15.87 -47.10 13.30
C ASN A 533 16.41 -45.71 13.73
N GLY A 534 17.59 -45.33 13.24
CA GLY A 534 18.21 -44.03 13.52
C GLY A 534 17.73 -42.91 12.58
N ILE A 535 17.67 -41.67 13.10
CA ILE A 535 17.46 -40.41 12.35
C ILE A 535 18.75 -39.58 12.31
#